data_AF-A0A3B8TSI0-F1
#
_entry.id   AF-A0A3B8TSI0-F1
#
_cell.length_a   1.000
_cell.length_b   1.000
_cell.length_c   1.000
_cell.angle_alpha   90.00
_cell.angle_beta   90.00
_cell.angle_gamma   90.00
#
_symmetry.space_group_name_H-M   'P 1'
#
loop_
_entity.id
_entity.type
_entity.pdbx_description
1 polymer ?
#
loop_
_entity_poly.entity_id
_entity_poly.type
_entity_poly.pdbx_seq_one_letter_code
_entity_poly.pdbx_strand_id
1 'polypeptide(L)'
;VVTASHNPPAYSGYKLKSYYGGPTKPDDVSLVESHIPDHTIDVPHESLEELCASGHVSLVDLEKHYLEKVEGYFDLDAIRKSKL
;
A
#
# COMPACT_ATOMS: atom_id res chain seq x y z
N VAL A 1 0.19 3.12 1.08
CA VAL A 1 -1.07 2.68 0.41
C VAL A 1 -1.75 3.90 -0.17
N VAL A 2 -2.11 3.88 -1.45
CA VAL A 2 -2.86 4.98 -2.09
C VAL A 2 -4.36 4.62 -2.04
N THR A 3 -5.12 5.31 -1.20
CA THR A 3 -6.56 5.11 -1.01
C THR A 3 -7.16 6.27 -0.20
N ALA A 4 -8.34 6.74 -0.62
CA ALA A 4 -9.20 7.60 0.19
C ALA A 4 -10.26 6.80 0.99
N SER A 5 -10.02 5.50 1.21
CA SER A 5 -10.94 4.59 1.91
C SER A 5 -12.29 4.47 1.18
N HIS A 6 -13.37 4.96 1.78
CA HIS A 6 -14.73 4.92 1.23
C HIS A 6 -15.22 6.32 0.81
N ASN A 7 -14.31 7.28 0.67
CA ASN A 7 -14.65 8.64 0.25
C ASN A 7 -15.22 8.64 -1.18
N PRO A 8 -15.95 9.70 -1.57
CA PRO A 8 -16.51 9.80 -2.91
C PRO A 8 -15.44 9.61 -4.01
N PRO A 9 -15.82 9.17 -5.24
CA PRO A 9 -14.88 8.85 -6.32
C PRO A 9 -13.94 10.01 -6.71
N ALA A 10 -14.36 11.25 -6.46
CA ALA A 10 -13.57 12.44 -6.72
C ALA A 10 -12.37 12.63 -5.76
N TYR A 11 -12.29 11.88 -4.66
CA TYR A 11 -11.26 12.01 -3.65
C TYR A 11 -10.13 11.01 -3.89
N SER A 12 -8.88 11.50 -3.78
CA SER A 12 -7.68 10.69 -3.71
C SER A 12 -6.98 10.90 -2.36
N GLY A 13 -6.18 9.93 -1.94
CA GLY A 13 -5.45 10.00 -0.68
C GLY A 13 -4.36 8.93 -0.60
N TYR A 14 -3.43 9.10 0.32
CA TYR A 14 -2.40 8.11 0.61
C TYR A 14 -2.18 8.00 2.11
N LYS A 15 -1.64 6.85 2.53
CA LYS A 15 -1.37 6.50 3.93
C LYS A 15 0.03 5.89 4.03
N LEU A 16 0.78 6.35 5.03
CA LEU A 16 2.04 5.73 5.44
C LEU A 16 1.76 4.50 6.32
N LYS A 17 2.62 3.49 6.20
CA LYS A 17 2.55 2.25 6.97
C LYS A 17 3.88 2.06 7.69
N SER A 18 3.83 1.72 8.96
CA SER A 18 5.02 1.38 9.74
C SER A 18 5.60 0.04 9.28
N TYR A 19 6.87 -0.22 9.64
CA TYR A 19 7.57 -1.47 9.29
C TYR A 19 6.85 -2.75 9.75
N TYR A 20 6.06 -2.67 10.84
CA TYR A 20 5.28 -3.78 11.38
C TYR A 20 3.88 -3.92 10.74
N GLY A 21 3.58 -3.18 9.66
CA GLY A 21 2.32 -3.29 8.93
C GLY A 21 1.13 -2.51 9.55
N GLY A 22 1.32 -1.84 10.67
CA GLY A 22 0.31 -0.96 11.28
C GLY A 22 0.30 0.47 10.69
N PRO A 23 -0.59 1.36 11.19
CA PRO A 23 -0.52 2.77 10.87
C PRO A 23 0.77 3.41 11.40
N THR A 24 1.27 4.40 10.67
CA THR A 24 2.41 5.24 11.10
C THR A 24 2.03 6.09 12.31
N LYS A 25 2.98 6.33 13.22
CA LYS A 25 2.74 7.10 14.44
C LYS A 25 2.53 8.59 14.11
N PRO A 26 1.76 9.34 14.90
CA PRO A 26 1.53 10.77 14.67
C PRO A 26 2.81 11.58 14.50
N ASP A 27 3.83 11.36 15.35
CA ASP A 27 5.10 12.11 15.29
C ASP A 27 5.83 11.90 13.96
N ASP A 28 5.85 10.67 13.44
CA ASP A 28 6.47 10.35 12.15
C ASP A 28 5.67 10.96 10.98
N VAL A 29 4.34 11.01 11.09
CA VAL A 29 3.48 11.68 10.11
C VAL A 29 3.77 13.18 10.11
N SER A 30 3.79 13.83 11.27
CA SER A 30 4.09 15.25 11.40
C SER A 30 5.48 15.60 10.88
N LEU A 31 6.47 14.71 11.07
CA LEU A 31 7.79 14.89 10.49
C LEU A 31 7.73 14.90 8.96
N VAL A 32 7.06 13.92 8.34
CA VAL A 32 6.88 13.90 6.87
C VAL A 32 6.15 15.15 6.38
N GLU A 33 5.07 15.54 7.04
CA GLU A 33 4.31 16.76 6.70
C GLU A 33 5.16 18.02 6.79
N SER A 34 6.07 18.11 7.77
CA SER A 34 6.99 19.25 7.92
C SER A 34 8.00 19.39 6.77
N HIS A 35 8.25 18.31 6.01
CA HIS A 35 9.12 18.31 4.85
C HIS A 35 8.39 18.63 3.54
N ILE A 36 7.05 18.72 3.55
CA ILE A 36 6.28 19.04 2.35
C ILE A 36 6.41 20.54 2.07
N PRO A 37 6.99 20.93 0.92
CA PRO A 37 7.09 22.35 0.56
C PRO A 37 5.73 22.95 0.26
N ASP A 38 5.60 24.26 0.47
CA ASP A 38 4.44 25.08 0.13
C ASP A 38 4.39 25.52 -1.35
N HIS A 39 5.30 24.96 -2.17
CA HIS A 39 5.43 25.23 -3.59
C HIS A 39 5.56 23.93 -4.39
N THR A 40 5.26 24.02 -5.68
CA THR A 40 5.44 22.89 -6.59
C THR A 40 6.92 22.57 -6.74
N ILE A 41 7.26 21.30 -6.59
CA ILE A 41 8.58 20.77 -6.91
C ILE A 41 8.59 20.19 -8.32
N ASP A 42 9.70 20.34 -9.02
CA ASP A 42 9.95 19.60 -10.25
C ASP A 42 10.38 18.17 -9.88
N VAL A 43 9.69 17.18 -10.44
CA VAL A 43 9.93 15.77 -10.15
C VAL A 43 10.54 15.13 -11.39
N PRO A 44 11.63 14.34 -11.27
CA PRO A 44 12.19 13.61 -12.39
C PRO A 44 11.11 12.78 -13.09
N HIS A 45 11.02 12.95 -14.41
CA HIS A 45 10.03 12.28 -15.21
C HIS A 45 10.59 10.93 -15.67
N GLU A 46 10.52 9.93 -14.78
CA GLU A 46 10.89 8.55 -15.08
C GLU A 46 9.65 7.71 -15.34
N SER A 47 9.67 6.92 -16.41
CA SER A 47 8.61 5.96 -16.70
C SER A 47 8.66 4.77 -15.73
N LEU A 48 7.52 4.10 -15.57
CA LEU A 48 7.46 2.88 -14.76
C LEU A 48 8.40 1.81 -15.33
N GLU A 49 8.52 1.73 -16.65
CA GLU A 49 9.40 0.81 -17.36
C GLU A 49 10.88 1.07 -17.03
N GLU A 50 11.32 2.33 -17.03
CA GLU A 50 12.69 2.72 -16.65
C GLU A 50 12.97 2.43 -15.17
N LEU A 51 12.00 2.71 -14.30
CA LEU A 51 12.10 2.40 -12.86
C LEU A 51 12.16 0.89 -12.59
N CYS A 52 11.46 0.09 -13.40
CA CYS A 52 11.57 -1.36 -13.34
C CYS A 52 12.92 -1.85 -13.87
N ALA A 53 13.38 -1.32 -15.00
CA ALA A 53 14.64 -1.71 -15.64
C ALA A 53 15.87 -1.35 -14.78
N SER A 54 15.81 -0.23 -14.06
CA SER A 54 16.85 0.21 -13.10
C SER A 54 16.82 -0.55 -11.77
N GLY A 55 15.77 -1.33 -11.51
CA GLY A 55 15.60 -2.09 -10.27
C GLY A 55 15.09 -1.27 -9.08
N HIS A 56 14.70 -0.01 -9.29
CA HIS A 56 14.06 0.81 -8.26
C HIS A 56 12.63 0.36 -7.95
N VAL A 57 11.93 -0.21 -8.94
CA VAL A 57 10.58 -0.77 -8.80
C VAL A 57 10.59 -2.25 -9.18
N SER A 58 9.86 -3.06 -8.41
CA SER A 58 9.60 -4.46 -8.73
C SER A 58 8.10 -4.72 -8.73
N LEU A 59 7.58 -5.26 -9.83
CA LEU A 59 6.21 -5.73 -9.91
C LEU A 59 6.14 -7.15 -9.34
N VAL A 60 5.30 -7.33 -8.32
CA VAL A 60 5.14 -8.61 -7.60
C VAL A 60 3.67 -8.96 -7.44
N ASP A 61 3.37 -10.25 -7.44
CA ASP A 61 2.01 -10.76 -7.23
C ASP A 61 1.67 -10.83 -5.74
N LEU A 62 1.24 -9.70 -5.19
CA LEU A 62 0.83 -9.60 -3.78
C LEU A 62 -0.49 -10.32 -3.50
N GLU A 63 -1.35 -10.50 -4.51
CA GLU A 63 -2.63 -11.20 -4.36
C GLU A 63 -2.40 -12.66 -4.06
N LYS A 64 -1.59 -13.34 -4.88
CA LYS A 64 -1.22 -14.74 -4.65
C LYS A 64 -0.58 -14.93 -3.28
N HIS A 65 0.41 -14.10 -2.93
CA HIS A 65 1.06 -14.18 -1.62
C HIS A 65 0.07 -14.00 -0.46
N TYR A 66 -0.90 -13.10 -0.60
CA TYR A 66 -1.92 -12.87 0.41
C TYR A 66 -2.87 -14.08 0.52
N LEU A 67 -3.33 -14.63 -0.60
CA LEU A 67 -4.21 -15.80 -0.61
C LEU A 67 -3.53 -17.01 0.02
N GLU A 68 -2.28 -17.32 -0.34
CA GLU A 68 -1.51 -18.41 0.26
C GLU A 68 -1.38 -18.27 1.78
N LYS A 69 -1.18 -17.03 2.27
CA LYS A 69 -1.18 -16.72 3.71
C LYS A 69 -2.54 -16.99 4.34
N VAL A 70 -3.63 -16.54 3.73
CA VAL A 70 -5.00 -16.75 4.25
C VAL A 70 -5.32 -18.25 4.31
N GLU A 71 -5.02 -18.99 3.25
CA GLU A 71 -5.25 -20.45 3.18
C GLU A 71 -4.51 -21.23 4.28
N GLY A 72 -3.33 -20.76 4.70
CA GLY A 72 -2.57 -21.35 5.80
C GLY A 72 -3.00 -20.92 7.21
N TYR A 73 -3.80 -19.86 7.36
CA TYR A 73 -4.20 -19.31 8.67
C TYR A 73 -5.63 -19.68 9.07
N PHE A 74 -6.50 -20.00 8.12
CA PHE A 74 -7.90 -20.34 8.36
C PHE A 74 -8.19 -21.80 8.00
N ASP A 75 -9.08 -22.45 8.76
CA ASP A 75 -9.59 -23.77 8.40
C ASP A 75 -10.64 -23.65 7.30
N LEU A 76 -10.16 -23.50 6.06
CA LEU A 76 -11.02 -23.35 4.89
C LEU A 76 -11.86 -24.60 4.62
N ASP A 77 -11.42 -25.77 5.06
CA ASP A 77 -12.18 -27.01 4.90
C ASP A 77 -13.38 -27.05 5.83
N ALA A 78 -13.23 -26.62 7.09
CA ALA A 78 -14.35 -26.46 8.00
C ALA A 78 -15.36 -25.43 7.47
N ILE A 79 -14.89 -24.29 6.95
CA ILE A 79 -15.75 -23.26 6.34
C ILE A 79 -16.51 -23.83 5.13
N ARG A 80 -15.85 -24.57 4.23
CA ARG A 80 -16.51 -25.20 3.07
C ARG A 80 -17.55 -26.24 3.48
N LYS A 81 -17.30 -26.97 4.57
CA LYS A 81 -18.19 -28.03 5.07
C LYS A 81 -19.37 -27.51 5.90
N SER A 82 -19.31 -26.28 6.41
CA SER A 82 -20.33 -25.72 7.29
C SER A 82 -21.64 -25.33 6.59
N LYS A 83 -21.67 -25.33 5.25
CA LYS A 83 -22.84 -24.94 4.42
C LYS A 83 -23.33 -23.51 4.70
N LEU A 84 -22.41 -22.62 5.09
CA LEU A 84 -22.65 -21.17 5.08
C LEU A 84 -22.89 -20.64 3.66
#